data_AF-A0A2E0FEJ4-F1
#
_entry.id   AF-A0A2E0FEJ4-F1
#
_cell.length_a   1.000
_cell.length_b   1.000
_cell.length_c   1.000
_cell.angle_alpha   90.00
_cell.angle_beta   90.00
_cell.angle_gamma   90.00
#
_symmetry.space_group_name_H-M   'P 1'
#
loop_
_entity.id
_entity.type
_entity.pdbx_description
1 polymer ?
#
loop_
_entity_poly.entity_id
_entity_poly.type
_entity_poly.pdbx_seq_one_letter_code
_entity_poly.pdbx_strand_id
1 'polypeptide(L)'
;MKESEIESSIRTILSGVQYFIYKNNFYKIISPSSDDYALAHYIAKTKYKNRIFDSFLTEEESKRQLDIAGIWTSEDENKYNMSLSEIEKLKVSLYESRIHSNKCKSIKSRLKGIRKAINESHTRKYYLFDKTIEYHYGFIVTNYAVAISLCDMNSERLFNKSDVLDISLPIIDKAYTEFITFSFSNEQYREMVRSSNWSSFWNCGKENVCGEDFTKLSNHQRTMIAYSKMYDNARQSLECPEEDVFKDDDMFDGWMIKQAEDMKEKRKENANNSNTRHNERMSRAGEIFYVAPDQQEAQEIFDSNTMAGKAKIQSRRKSVQQNPEGISEDQLPDVKMELRKKFIEQVKGS
;
A
#
# COMPACT_ATOMS: atom_id res chain seq x y z
N MET A 1 3.45 23.42 -1.47
CA MET A 1 4.71 23.97 -2.03
C MET A 1 4.43 25.34 -2.64
N LYS A 2 5.44 26.20 -2.88
CA LYS A 2 5.19 27.43 -3.67
C LYS A 2 4.93 27.04 -5.13
N GLU A 3 4.13 27.82 -5.85
CA GLU A 3 3.79 27.53 -7.25
C GLU A 3 5.03 27.40 -8.16
N SER A 4 6.04 28.24 -7.96
CA SER A 4 7.33 28.16 -8.67
C SER A 4 8.11 26.87 -8.37
N GLU A 5 8.01 26.36 -7.14
CA GLU A 5 8.64 25.10 -6.75
C GLU A 5 7.93 23.92 -7.39
N ILE A 6 6.59 23.93 -7.41
CA ILE A 6 5.75 22.93 -8.08
C ILE A 6 6.11 22.86 -9.57
N GLU A 7 6.18 24.01 -10.23
CA GLU A 7 6.53 24.06 -11.65
C GLU A 7 7.95 23.49 -11.91
N SER A 8 8.93 23.90 -11.11
CA SER A 8 10.30 23.40 -11.22
C SER A 8 10.38 21.89 -11.00
N SER A 9 9.67 21.35 -10.00
CA SER A 9 9.61 19.91 -9.73
C SER A 9 8.95 19.14 -10.88
N ILE A 10 7.82 19.64 -11.40
CA ILE A 10 7.14 19.03 -12.56
C ILE A 10 8.07 18.98 -13.78
N ARG A 11 8.77 20.07 -14.09
CA ARG A 11 9.69 20.12 -15.23
C ARG A 11 10.84 19.13 -15.07
N THR A 12 11.40 19.03 -13.87
CA THR A 12 12.49 18.08 -13.54
C THR A 12 12.02 16.64 -13.69
N ILE A 13 10.81 16.33 -13.22
CA ILE A 13 10.21 14.99 -13.35
C ILE A 13 9.95 14.67 -14.83
N LEU A 14 9.35 15.60 -15.58
CA LEU A 14 9.05 15.41 -17.00
C LEU A 14 10.32 15.16 -17.82
N SER A 15 11.41 15.89 -17.54
CA SER A 15 12.67 15.67 -18.24
C SER A 15 13.38 14.38 -17.85
N GLY A 16 13.08 13.80 -16.68
CA GLY A 16 13.80 12.62 -16.16
C GLY A 16 15.26 12.90 -15.81
N VAL A 17 15.61 14.19 -15.64
CA VAL A 17 16.99 14.68 -15.48
C VAL A 17 17.06 15.55 -14.24
N GLN A 18 18.02 15.28 -13.37
CA GLN A 18 18.32 16.09 -12.19
C GLN A 18 19.63 16.84 -12.39
N TYR A 19 19.64 18.15 -12.12
CA TYR A 19 20.83 19.00 -12.21
C TYR A 19 21.45 19.23 -10.84
N PHE A 20 22.78 19.30 -10.78
CA PHE A 20 23.50 19.67 -9.56
C PHE A 20 24.84 20.36 -9.88
N ILE A 21 25.40 21.05 -8.88
CA ILE A 21 26.67 21.76 -9.00
C ILE A 21 27.74 21.02 -8.19
N TYR A 22 28.92 20.84 -8.80
CA TYR A 22 30.10 20.33 -8.13
C TYR A 22 31.35 21.08 -8.60
N LYS A 23 32.12 21.63 -7.66
CA LYS A 23 33.34 22.45 -7.95
C LYS A 23 33.12 23.51 -9.05
N ASN A 24 32.02 24.25 -8.96
CA ASN A 24 31.60 25.30 -9.91
C ASN A 24 31.23 24.84 -11.33
N ASN A 25 31.16 23.53 -11.58
CA ASN A 25 30.65 22.97 -12.83
C ASN A 25 29.24 22.42 -12.63
N PHE A 26 28.42 22.53 -13.67
CA PHE A 26 27.09 21.94 -13.72
C PHE A 26 27.17 20.52 -14.25
N TYR A 27 26.45 19.62 -13.60
CA TYR A 27 26.32 18.22 -13.98
C TYR A 27 24.85 17.83 -13.97
N LYS A 28 24.55 16.74 -14.65
CA LYS A 28 23.21 16.17 -14.64
C LYS A 28 23.21 14.67 -14.45
N ILE A 29 22.21 14.19 -13.73
CA ILE A 29 21.93 12.77 -13.52
C ILE A 29 20.72 12.46 -14.38
N ILE A 30 20.93 11.63 -15.40
CA ILE A 30 19.81 11.08 -16.17
C ILE A 30 19.25 9.92 -15.35
N SER A 31 17.93 9.77 -15.28
CA SER A 31 17.32 8.66 -14.54
C SER A 31 17.87 7.32 -15.06
N PRO A 32 18.41 6.44 -14.19
CA PRO A 32 18.97 5.17 -14.65
C PRO A 32 17.91 4.30 -15.30
N SER A 33 18.28 3.65 -16.41
CA SER A 33 17.38 2.75 -17.12
C SER A 33 17.19 1.41 -16.39
N SER A 34 16.18 0.64 -16.79
CA SER A 34 15.98 -0.73 -16.30
C SER A 34 17.23 -1.61 -16.52
N ASP A 35 17.92 -1.43 -17.66
CA ASP A 35 19.16 -2.16 -17.97
C ASP A 35 20.32 -1.73 -17.07
N ASP A 36 20.40 -0.45 -16.73
CA ASP A 36 21.41 0.08 -15.82
C ASP A 36 21.23 -0.48 -14.40
N TYR A 37 19.99 -0.57 -13.92
CA TYR A 37 19.67 -1.26 -12.66
C TYR A 37 19.95 -2.76 -12.74
N ALA A 38 19.62 -3.44 -13.83
CA ALA A 38 19.91 -4.86 -13.99
C ALA A 38 21.42 -5.16 -13.89
N LEU A 39 22.25 -4.33 -14.52
CA LEU A 39 23.70 -4.42 -14.40
C LEU A 39 24.17 -4.13 -12.97
N ALA A 40 23.64 -3.09 -12.33
CA ALA A 40 23.97 -2.75 -10.96
C ALA A 40 23.64 -3.90 -9.98
N HIS A 41 22.50 -4.56 -10.16
CA HIS A 41 22.10 -5.75 -9.40
C HIS A 41 23.06 -6.93 -9.60
N TYR A 42 23.50 -7.18 -10.84
CA TYR A 42 24.49 -8.22 -11.15
C TYR A 42 25.81 -7.97 -10.42
N ILE A 43 26.26 -6.71 -10.39
CA ILE A 43 27.49 -6.29 -9.71
C ILE A 43 27.35 -6.46 -8.19
N ALA A 44 26.27 -5.94 -7.61
CA ALA A 44 26.01 -6.07 -6.18
C ALA A 44 25.93 -7.54 -5.75
N LYS A 45 25.33 -8.40 -6.57
CA LYS A 45 25.28 -9.86 -6.35
C LYS A 45 26.65 -10.52 -6.41
N THR A 46 27.52 -10.05 -7.30
CA THR A 46 28.92 -10.54 -7.38
C THR A 46 29.71 -10.12 -6.14
N LYS A 47 29.58 -8.86 -5.69
CA LYS A 47 30.17 -8.38 -4.44
C LYS A 47 29.65 -9.17 -3.22
N TYR A 48 28.36 -9.51 -3.22
CA TYR A 48 27.77 -10.36 -2.19
C TYR A 48 28.39 -11.76 -2.12
N LYS A 49 28.53 -12.44 -3.28
CA LYS A 49 29.17 -13.76 -3.35
C LYS A 49 30.64 -13.75 -2.92
N ASN A 50 31.32 -12.63 -3.11
CA ASN A 50 32.72 -12.46 -2.73
C ASN A 50 32.91 -12.14 -1.23
N ARG A 51 31.90 -12.40 -0.38
CA ARG A 51 31.99 -12.29 1.09
C ARG A 51 32.31 -10.90 1.63
N ILE A 52 32.09 -9.86 0.82
CA ILE A 52 32.25 -8.46 1.27
C ILE A 52 31.29 -8.15 2.42
N PHE A 53 30.18 -8.89 2.55
CA PHE A 53 29.19 -8.67 3.60
C PHE A 53 29.20 -9.65 4.77
N ASP A 54 30.22 -10.48 4.93
CA ASP A 54 30.24 -11.53 5.97
C ASP A 54 30.13 -10.96 7.41
N SER A 55 30.38 -9.67 7.61
CA SER A 55 30.25 -8.98 8.89
C SER A 55 28.92 -8.25 9.13
N PHE A 56 28.01 -8.22 8.14
CA PHE A 56 26.74 -7.49 8.24
C PHE A 56 25.61 -8.40 8.70
N LEU A 57 24.59 -7.79 9.31
CA LEU A 57 23.39 -8.50 9.73
C LEU A 57 22.47 -8.72 8.53
N THR A 58 21.70 -9.80 8.53
CA THR A 58 20.46 -9.85 7.73
C THR A 58 19.38 -8.99 8.39
N GLU A 59 18.32 -8.63 7.65
CA GLU A 59 17.16 -7.96 8.25
C GLU A 59 16.53 -8.76 9.39
N GLU A 60 16.50 -10.09 9.28
CA GLU A 60 15.97 -10.97 10.31
C GLU A 60 16.85 -11.00 11.57
N GLU A 61 18.18 -11.02 11.40
CA GLU A 61 19.11 -10.89 12.52
C GLU A 61 19.01 -9.52 13.18
N SER A 62 18.89 -8.45 12.39
CA SER A 62 18.67 -7.09 12.88
C SER A 62 17.41 -7.00 13.75
N LYS A 63 16.28 -7.57 13.30
CA LYS A 63 15.04 -7.66 14.09
C LYS A 63 15.26 -8.42 15.40
N ARG A 64 15.96 -9.55 15.38
CA ARG A 64 16.28 -10.32 16.60
C ARG A 64 17.14 -9.52 17.57
N GLN A 65 18.14 -8.79 17.08
CA GLN A 65 18.99 -7.95 17.91
C GLN A 65 18.19 -6.80 18.54
N LEU A 66 17.26 -6.19 17.81
CA LEU A 66 16.37 -5.16 18.34
C LEU A 66 15.43 -5.70 19.43
N ASP A 67 14.93 -6.93 19.27
CA ASP A 67 14.08 -7.61 20.25
C ASP A 67 14.87 -7.96 21.53
N ILE A 68 16.06 -8.55 21.38
CA ILE A 68 16.98 -8.85 22.50
C ILE A 68 17.37 -7.58 23.25
N ALA A 69 17.63 -6.48 22.53
CA ALA A 69 17.96 -5.19 23.13
C ALA A 69 16.75 -4.46 23.73
N GLY A 70 15.52 -4.96 23.54
CA GLY A 70 14.30 -4.30 24.00
C GLY A 70 13.99 -2.98 23.30
N ILE A 71 14.59 -2.72 22.13
CA ILE A 71 14.40 -1.49 21.35
C ILE A 71 13.12 -1.58 20.51
N TRP A 72 12.86 -2.77 19.95
CA TRP A 72 11.68 -3.08 19.15
C TRP A 72 11.24 -4.51 19.41
N THR A 73 10.13 -4.67 20.12
CA THR A 73 9.61 -5.99 20.51
C THR A 73 8.46 -6.45 19.63
N SER A 74 8.07 -7.72 19.76
CA SER A 74 6.84 -8.24 19.15
C SER A 74 5.57 -7.46 19.55
N GLU A 75 5.54 -6.90 20.77
CA GLU A 75 4.43 -6.05 21.21
C GLU A 75 4.42 -4.69 20.50
N ASP A 76 5.60 -4.07 20.31
CA ASP A 76 5.75 -2.84 19.52
C ASP A 76 5.30 -3.06 18.06
N GLU A 77 5.71 -4.18 17.46
CA GLU A 77 5.31 -4.54 16.09
C GLU A 77 3.79 -4.67 15.96
N ASN A 78 3.13 -5.33 16.91
CA ASN A 78 1.67 -5.43 16.93
C ASN A 78 1.00 -4.05 17.07
N LYS A 79 1.48 -3.20 17.99
CA LYS A 79 0.95 -1.83 18.18
C LYS A 79 1.14 -0.97 16.92
N TYR A 80 2.27 -1.13 16.24
CA TYR A 80 2.56 -0.45 14.98
C TYR A 80 1.58 -0.84 13.88
N ASN A 81 1.36 -2.14 13.68
CA ASN A 81 0.41 -2.65 12.68
C ASN A 81 -1.04 -2.27 13.01
N MET A 82 -1.42 -2.27 14.29
CA MET A 82 -2.73 -1.75 14.73
C MET A 82 -2.89 -0.26 14.41
N SER A 83 -1.83 0.54 14.61
CA SER A 83 -1.84 1.98 14.30
C SER A 83 -2.02 2.25 12.81
N LEU A 84 -1.40 1.43 11.94
CA LEU A 84 -1.59 1.51 10.48
C LEU A 84 -3.04 1.21 10.09
N SER A 85 -3.62 0.13 10.62
CA SER A 85 -5.03 -0.21 10.35
C SER A 85 -6.00 0.85 10.89
N GLU A 86 -5.69 1.46 12.04
CA GLU A 86 -6.52 2.52 12.61
C GLU A 86 -6.53 3.79 11.73
N ILE A 87 -5.43 4.11 11.05
CA ILE A 87 -5.40 5.22 10.09
C ILE A 87 -6.42 5.00 8.97
N GLU A 88 -6.49 3.79 8.40
CA GLU A 88 -7.44 3.48 7.32
C GLU A 88 -8.89 3.63 7.79
N LYS A 89 -9.22 3.10 8.97
CA LYS A 89 -10.56 3.23 9.58
C LYS A 89 -10.92 4.70 9.85
N LEU A 90 -9.96 5.49 10.32
CA LEU A 90 -10.17 6.91 10.57
C LEU A 90 -10.36 7.70 9.28
N LYS A 91 -9.67 7.35 8.19
CA LYS A 91 -9.89 7.95 6.86
C LYS A 91 -11.31 7.69 6.36
N VAL A 92 -11.79 6.45 6.43
CA VAL A 92 -13.19 6.12 6.09
C VAL A 92 -14.15 6.92 6.98
N SER A 93 -13.94 6.90 8.31
CA SER A 93 -14.76 7.65 9.26
C SER A 93 -14.77 9.16 8.98
N LEU A 94 -13.64 9.72 8.52
CA LEU A 94 -13.50 11.12 8.15
C LEU A 94 -14.38 11.45 6.93
N TYR A 95 -14.33 10.61 5.90
CA TYR A 95 -15.15 10.76 4.70
C TYR A 95 -16.65 10.62 4.98
N GLU A 96 -17.04 9.63 5.79
CA GLU A 96 -18.45 9.43 6.17
C GLU A 96 -19.00 10.58 7.00
N SER A 97 -18.14 11.19 7.82
CA SER A 97 -18.50 12.30 8.69
C SER A 97 -18.32 13.67 8.04
N ARG A 98 -18.08 13.75 6.72
CA ARG A 98 -17.69 14.99 6.02
C ARG A 98 -18.62 16.19 6.22
N ILE A 99 -19.92 15.94 6.42
CA ILE A 99 -20.92 16.98 6.69
C ILE A 99 -20.84 17.56 8.12
N HIS A 100 -20.11 16.91 9.02
CA HIS A 100 -20.03 17.25 10.45
C HIS A 100 -18.66 17.86 10.80
N SER A 101 -18.51 19.18 10.60
CA SER A 101 -17.24 19.91 10.77
C SER A 101 -16.50 19.62 12.08
N ASN A 102 -17.19 19.59 13.23
CA ASN A 102 -16.57 19.31 14.53
C ASN A 102 -16.02 17.89 14.63
N LYS A 103 -16.74 16.90 14.09
CA LYS A 103 -16.30 15.50 14.06
C LYS A 103 -15.09 15.35 13.13
N CYS A 104 -15.10 15.99 11.97
CA CYS A 104 -13.95 16.01 11.06
C CYS A 104 -12.69 16.59 11.71
N LYS A 105 -12.81 17.72 12.42
CA LYS A 105 -11.68 18.33 13.14
C LYS A 105 -11.09 17.38 14.19
N SER A 106 -11.94 16.71 14.96
CA SER A 106 -11.52 15.71 15.95
C SER A 106 -10.79 14.53 15.30
N ILE A 107 -11.35 13.96 14.23
CA ILE A 107 -10.73 12.84 13.49
C ILE A 107 -9.37 13.25 12.90
N LYS A 108 -9.27 14.43 12.29
CA LYS A 108 -8.00 14.96 11.75
C LYS A 108 -6.93 15.13 12.84
N SER A 109 -7.31 15.64 14.01
CA SER A 109 -6.39 15.73 15.15
C SER A 109 -5.88 14.36 15.59
N ARG A 110 -6.78 13.36 15.61
CA ARG A 110 -6.41 11.97 15.95
C ARG A 110 -5.47 11.36 14.90
N LEU A 111 -5.76 11.53 13.61
CA LEU A 111 -4.88 11.10 12.50
C LEU A 111 -3.47 11.69 12.64
N LYS A 112 -3.36 12.99 12.94
CA LYS A 112 -2.07 13.64 13.19
C LYS A 112 -1.30 13.02 14.35
N GLY A 113 -2.00 12.71 15.46
CA GLY A 113 -1.40 12.05 16.62
C GLY A 113 -0.86 10.65 16.29
N ILE A 114 -1.64 9.84 15.60
CA ILE A 114 -1.24 8.47 15.22
C ILE A 114 -0.06 8.50 14.24
N ARG A 115 -0.09 9.38 13.23
CA ARG A 115 1.05 9.55 12.30
C ARG A 115 2.35 9.89 13.00
N LYS A 116 2.28 10.78 14.00
CA LYS A 116 3.46 11.13 14.80
C LYS A 116 4.01 9.90 15.53
N ALA A 117 3.13 9.11 16.19
CA ALA A 117 3.53 7.89 16.88
C ALA A 117 4.10 6.82 15.93
N ILE A 118 3.58 6.72 14.70
CA ILE A 118 4.09 5.82 13.65
C ILE A 118 5.50 6.25 13.23
N ASN A 119 5.74 7.54 12.99
CA ASN A 119 7.07 8.03 12.60
C ASN A 119 8.12 7.79 13.72
N GLU A 120 7.74 8.01 14.97
CA GLU A 120 8.59 7.70 16.13
C GLU A 120 8.89 6.20 16.22
N SER A 121 7.88 5.36 15.98
CA SER A 121 8.03 3.90 15.96
C SER A 121 8.87 3.42 14.78
N HIS A 122 8.73 4.03 13.60
CA HIS A 122 9.53 3.71 12.42
C HIS A 122 11.03 3.94 12.66
N THR A 123 11.38 5.00 13.39
CA THR A 123 12.79 5.29 13.75
C THR A 123 13.37 4.17 14.62
N ARG A 124 12.60 3.66 15.58
CA ARG A 124 13.01 2.53 16.44
C ARG A 124 13.09 1.21 15.67
N LYS A 125 12.07 0.93 14.85
CA LYS A 125 11.96 -0.30 14.05
C LYS A 125 13.14 -0.49 13.10
N TYR A 126 13.63 0.59 12.50
CA TYR A 126 14.73 0.55 11.51
C TYR A 126 16.06 1.03 12.08
N TYR A 127 16.24 1.03 13.40
CA TYR A 127 17.43 1.57 14.07
C TYR A 127 18.76 0.93 13.61
N LEU A 128 18.74 -0.39 13.31
CA LEU A 128 19.90 -1.14 12.82
C LEU A 128 19.85 -1.41 11.31
N PHE A 129 18.95 -0.76 10.56
CA PHE A 129 18.76 -1.07 9.15
C PHE A 129 20.00 -0.74 8.32
N ASP A 130 20.73 0.33 8.66
CA ASP A 130 21.98 0.69 7.99
C ASP A 130 23.12 -0.32 8.20
N LYS A 131 22.95 -1.28 9.11
CA LYS A 131 23.90 -2.37 9.39
C LYS A 131 23.53 -3.66 8.66
N THR A 132 22.49 -3.64 7.84
CA THR A 132 22.05 -4.86 7.16
C THR A 132 22.67 -5.03 5.78
N ILE A 133 22.78 -6.29 5.37
CA ILE A 133 23.19 -6.69 4.02
C ILE A 133 22.27 -6.03 2.99
N GLU A 134 20.96 -6.01 3.24
CA GLU A 134 19.93 -5.49 2.36
C GLU A 134 20.13 -3.98 2.10
N TYR A 135 20.45 -3.21 3.14
CA TYR A 135 20.79 -1.80 3.01
C TYR A 135 22.03 -1.60 2.14
N HIS A 136 23.12 -2.32 2.43
CA HIS A 136 24.37 -2.17 1.68
C HIS A 136 24.27 -2.66 0.23
N TYR A 137 23.48 -3.70 0.00
CA TYR A 137 23.14 -4.16 -1.34
C TYR A 137 22.41 -3.06 -2.12
N GLY A 138 21.36 -2.48 -1.54
CA GLY A 138 20.61 -1.37 -2.14
C GLY A 138 21.47 -0.12 -2.38
N PHE A 139 22.37 0.18 -1.44
CA PHE A 139 23.35 1.26 -1.58
C PHE A 139 24.25 1.05 -2.81
N ILE A 140 24.85 -0.13 -2.97
CA ILE A 140 25.72 -0.42 -4.12
C ILE A 140 24.96 -0.34 -5.44
N VAL A 141 23.75 -0.91 -5.49
CA VAL A 141 22.90 -0.86 -6.69
C VAL A 141 22.63 0.60 -7.08
N THR A 142 22.19 1.41 -6.12
CA THR A 142 21.83 2.80 -6.38
C THR A 142 23.06 3.65 -6.71
N ASN A 143 24.14 3.52 -5.93
CA ASN A 143 25.37 4.27 -6.13
C ASN A 143 25.99 3.98 -7.52
N TYR A 144 26.04 2.71 -7.91
CA TYR A 144 26.51 2.32 -9.24
C TYR A 144 25.61 2.86 -10.36
N ALA A 145 24.29 2.72 -10.22
CA ALA A 145 23.32 3.21 -11.21
C ALA A 145 23.42 4.73 -11.40
N VAL A 146 23.58 5.50 -10.31
CA VAL A 146 23.81 6.95 -10.37
C VAL A 146 25.12 7.27 -11.05
N ALA A 147 26.20 6.58 -10.71
CA ALA A 147 27.52 6.83 -11.28
C ALA A 147 27.54 6.65 -12.81
N ILE A 148 26.97 5.57 -13.35
CA ILE A 148 26.92 5.34 -14.81
C ILE A 148 25.92 6.24 -15.55
N SER A 149 25.05 6.93 -14.82
CA SER A 149 24.05 7.86 -15.36
C SER A 149 24.43 9.33 -15.18
N LEU A 150 25.63 9.57 -14.65
CA LEU A 150 26.18 10.90 -14.47
C LEU A 150 26.74 11.42 -15.80
N CYS A 151 26.26 12.59 -16.20
CA CYS A 151 26.65 13.25 -17.43
C CYS A 151 27.12 14.69 -17.18
N ASP A 152 27.91 15.19 -18.12
CA ASP A 152 28.17 16.62 -18.26
C ASP A 152 26.94 17.35 -18.85
N MET A 153 27.07 18.67 -19.08
CA MET A 153 26.00 19.46 -19.69
C MET A 153 25.71 19.06 -21.15
N ASN A 154 26.70 18.53 -21.88
CA ASN A 154 26.55 18.06 -23.26
C ASN A 154 25.87 16.69 -23.37
N SER A 155 25.53 16.06 -22.24
CA SER A 155 24.96 14.70 -22.17
C SER A 155 25.97 13.59 -22.41
N GLU A 156 27.27 13.89 -22.35
CA GLU A 156 28.31 12.88 -22.39
C GLU A 156 28.46 12.26 -20.99
N ARG A 157 28.50 10.93 -20.93
CA ARG A 157 28.67 10.20 -19.67
C ARG A 157 30.07 10.43 -19.13
N LEU A 158 30.19 10.75 -17.84
CA LEU A 158 31.50 10.94 -17.20
C LEU A 158 32.25 9.63 -17.00
N PHE A 159 31.53 8.51 -16.90
CA PHE A 159 32.10 7.20 -16.63
C PHE A 159 31.55 6.14 -17.59
N ASN A 160 32.41 5.23 -18.03
CA ASN A 160 31.98 4.04 -18.75
C ASN A 160 31.55 2.96 -17.75
N LYS A 161 30.69 2.04 -18.21
CA LYS A 161 30.21 0.91 -17.40
C LYS A 161 31.34 0.02 -16.85
N SER A 162 32.49 -0.03 -17.53
CA SER A 162 33.66 -0.78 -17.07
C SER A 162 34.43 -0.12 -15.91
N ASP A 163 34.31 1.20 -15.74
CA ASP A 163 35.27 1.99 -14.97
C ASP A 163 34.75 2.35 -13.56
N VAL A 164 33.47 2.05 -13.26
CA VAL A 164 32.78 2.49 -12.04
C VAL A 164 32.98 1.54 -10.85
N LEU A 165 33.42 0.30 -11.09
CA LEU A 165 33.31 -0.79 -10.11
C LEU A 165 34.07 -0.57 -8.78
N ASP A 166 35.14 0.22 -8.81
CA ASP A 166 36.11 0.32 -7.71
C ASP A 166 36.45 1.77 -7.28
N ILE A 167 35.75 2.79 -7.78
CA ILE A 167 36.13 4.18 -7.52
C ILE A 167 35.06 4.90 -6.67
N SER A 168 35.38 5.18 -5.41
CA SER A 168 34.71 6.23 -4.63
C SER A 168 35.32 7.57 -5.04
N LEU A 169 34.60 8.31 -5.88
CA LEU A 169 34.95 9.69 -6.22
C LEU A 169 34.01 10.64 -5.49
N PRO A 170 34.51 11.78 -4.95
CA PRO A 170 33.65 12.73 -4.24
C PRO A 170 32.50 13.30 -5.11
N ILE A 171 32.66 13.29 -6.45
CA ILE A 171 31.58 13.67 -7.37
C ILE A 171 30.45 12.63 -7.41
N ILE A 172 30.78 11.33 -7.31
CA ILE A 172 29.79 10.25 -7.27
C ILE A 172 29.06 10.31 -5.93
N ASP A 173 29.76 10.54 -4.82
CA ASP A 173 29.11 10.69 -3.51
C ASP A 173 28.16 11.90 -3.50
N LYS A 174 28.58 13.02 -4.11
CA LYS A 174 27.72 14.19 -4.30
C LYS A 174 26.51 13.86 -5.17
N ALA A 175 26.71 13.22 -6.32
CA ALA A 175 25.62 12.82 -7.22
C ALA A 175 24.64 11.86 -6.54
N TYR A 176 25.14 10.87 -5.80
CA TYR A 176 24.34 9.95 -5.00
C TYR A 176 23.49 10.71 -3.98
N THR A 177 24.11 11.63 -3.22
CA THR A 177 23.40 12.46 -2.23
C THR A 177 22.28 13.28 -2.88
N GLU A 178 22.57 13.93 -4.00
CA GLU A 178 21.56 14.69 -4.76
C GLU A 178 20.43 13.77 -5.24
N PHE A 179 20.77 12.58 -5.77
CA PHE A 179 19.78 11.62 -6.25
C PHE A 179 18.86 11.08 -5.15
N ILE A 180 19.39 10.71 -3.98
CA ILE A 180 18.57 10.19 -2.88
C ILE A 180 17.73 11.28 -2.21
N THR A 181 18.24 12.51 -2.18
CA THR A 181 17.52 13.65 -1.59
C THR A 181 16.44 14.16 -2.52
N PHE A 182 16.55 13.89 -3.83
CA PHE A 182 15.48 14.09 -4.81
C PHE A 182 14.38 13.05 -4.63
N SER A 183 13.57 13.28 -3.61
CA SER A 183 12.38 12.50 -3.31
C SER A 183 11.22 13.43 -2.98
N PHE A 184 10.01 12.97 -3.25
CA PHE A 184 8.78 13.69 -2.95
C PHE A 184 7.89 12.82 -2.07
N SER A 185 7.22 13.43 -1.10
CA SER A 185 6.18 12.77 -0.33
C SER A 185 4.93 12.53 -1.19
N ASN A 186 4.05 11.63 -0.75
CA ASN A 186 2.79 11.36 -1.42
C ASN A 186 1.92 12.62 -1.54
N GLU A 187 1.91 13.47 -0.52
CA GLU A 187 1.22 14.76 -0.51
C GLU A 187 1.78 15.70 -1.58
N GLN A 188 3.11 15.74 -1.76
CA GLN A 188 3.75 16.56 -2.79
C GLN A 188 3.40 16.06 -4.20
N TYR A 189 3.40 14.75 -4.45
CA TYR A 189 2.95 14.22 -5.74
C TYR A 189 1.49 14.57 -6.03
N ARG A 190 0.61 14.44 -5.03
CA ARG A 190 -0.81 14.77 -5.16
C ARG A 190 -1.04 16.27 -5.37
N GLU A 191 -0.26 17.12 -4.71
CA GLU A 191 -0.26 18.56 -4.95
C GLU A 191 0.18 18.88 -6.39
N MET A 192 1.27 18.27 -6.87
CA MET A 192 1.75 18.45 -8.24
C MET A 192 0.72 17.98 -9.28
N VAL A 193 0.12 16.80 -9.10
CA VAL A 193 -0.87 16.25 -10.06
C VAL A 193 -2.16 17.06 -10.11
N ARG A 194 -2.58 17.68 -8.99
CA ARG A 194 -3.76 18.56 -8.97
C ARG A 194 -3.49 19.96 -9.50
N SER A 195 -2.22 20.33 -9.72
CA SER A 195 -1.86 21.65 -10.23
C SER A 195 -2.33 21.85 -11.68
N SER A 196 -2.60 23.11 -12.02
CA SER A 196 -2.90 23.54 -13.40
C SER A 196 -1.74 23.23 -14.35
N ASN A 197 -0.50 23.43 -13.89
CA ASN A 197 0.73 23.17 -14.64
C ASN A 197 0.79 21.72 -15.13
N TRP A 198 0.60 20.76 -14.22
CA TRP A 198 0.57 19.34 -14.59
C TRP A 198 -0.63 19.01 -15.48
N SER A 199 -1.80 19.55 -15.15
CA SER A 199 -3.05 19.28 -15.88
C SER A 199 -2.93 19.62 -17.37
N SER A 200 -2.22 20.69 -17.72
CA SER A 200 -1.95 21.05 -19.12
C SER A 200 -1.16 19.96 -19.85
N PHE A 201 -0.07 19.46 -19.25
CA PHE A 201 0.74 18.39 -19.85
C PHE A 201 -0.05 17.08 -19.92
N TRP A 202 -0.69 16.68 -18.83
CA TRP A 202 -1.45 15.44 -18.73
C TRP A 202 -2.62 15.38 -19.72
N ASN A 203 -3.36 16.48 -19.90
CA ASN A 203 -4.50 16.49 -20.82
C ASN A 203 -4.08 16.39 -22.29
N CYS A 204 -2.89 16.89 -22.64
CA CYS A 204 -2.36 16.77 -24.00
C CYS A 204 -1.72 15.41 -24.27
N GLY A 205 -0.88 14.91 -23.34
CA GLY A 205 -0.06 13.73 -23.57
C GLY A 205 -0.58 12.43 -22.96
N LYS A 206 -1.47 12.51 -21.95
CA LYS A 206 -1.97 11.38 -21.16
C LYS A 206 -0.84 10.43 -20.76
N GLU A 207 -0.97 9.12 -21.00
CA GLU A 207 0.06 8.14 -20.66
C GLU A 207 1.44 8.43 -21.29
N ASN A 208 1.46 9.14 -22.41
CA ASN A 208 2.67 9.49 -23.15
C ASN A 208 3.17 10.90 -22.81
N VAL A 209 2.73 11.51 -21.69
CA VAL A 209 3.10 12.87 -21.28
C VAL A 209 4.61 13.08 -21.14
N CYS A 210 5.37 12.02 -20.87
CA CYS A 210 6.83 12.08 -20.75
C CYS A 210 7.56 11.81 -22.08
N GLY A 211 6.85 11.44 -23.16
CA GLY A 211 7.44 11.19 -24.48
C GLY A 211 8.33 9.93 -24.59
N GLU A 212 8.39 9.10 -23.55
CA GLU A 212 9.22 7.90 -23.49
C GLU A 212 8.41 6.61 -23.34
N ASP A 213 9.00 5.49 -23.79
CA ASP A 213 8.46 4.16 -23.54
C ASP A 213 8.37 3.88 -22.03
N PHE A 214 7.34 3.12 -21.63
CA PHE A 214 7.10 2.80 -20.22
C PHE A 214 8.32 2.19 -19.49
N THR A 215 9.16 1.44 -20.21
CA THR A 215 10.36 0.78 -19.69
C THR A 215 11.49 1.74 -19.31
N LYS A 216 11.45 2.97 -19.83
CA LYS A 216 12.47 4.01 -19.60
C LYS A 216 12.01 5.09 -18.63
N LEU A 217 10.72 5.12 -18.31
CA LEU A 217 10.18 6.08 -17.35
C LEU A 217 10.92 5.97 -16.00
N SER A 218 11.17 7.11 -15.36
CA SER A 218 11.66 7.16 -13.99
C SER A 218 10.57 6.76 -13.00
N ASN A 219 10.96 6.44 -11.76
CA ASN A 219 10.00 6.17 -10.68
C ASN A 219 9.07 7.38 -10.46
N HIS A 220 9.60 8.60 -10.49
CA HIS A 220 8.80 9.82 -10.33
C HIS A 220 7.76 9.99 -11.45
N GLN A 221 8.15 9.75 -12.71
CA GLN A 221 7.24 9.83 -13.86
C GLN A 221 6.12 8.80 -13.74
N ARG A 222 6.46 7.53 -13.42
CA ARG A 222 5.46 6.48 -13.17
C ARG A 222 4.50 6.84 -12.04
N THR A 223 5.01 7.38 -10.93
CA THR A 223 4.19 7.80 -9.79
C THR A 223 3.25 8.96 -10.16
N MET A 224 3.72 9.97 -10.89
CA MET A 224 2.89 11.06 -11.40
C MET A 224 1.77 10.56 -12.31
N ILE A 225 2.08 9.66 -13.25
CA ILE A 225 1.09 9.04 -14.14
C ILE A 225 0.07 8.22 -13.33
N ALA A 226 0.53 7.42 -12.36
CA ALA A 226 -0.34 6.60 -11.51
C ALA A 226 -1.32 7.47 -10.71
N TYR A 227 -0.86 8.54 -10.07
CA TYR A 227 -1.73 9.49 -9.37
C TYR A 227 -2.69 10.21 -10.33
N SER A 228 -2.23 10.57 -11.54
CA SER A 228 -3.11 11.19 -12.54
C SER A 228 -4.25 10.28 -12.95
N LYS A 229 -3.95 9.00 -13.20
CA LYS A 229 -4.96 7.97 -13.47
C LYS A 229 -5.90 7.77 -12.29
N MET A 230 -5.39 7.75 -11.07
CA MET A 230 -6.21 7.63 -9.86
C MET A 230 -7.26 8.76 -9.78
N TYR A 231 -6.86 10.01 -10.01
CA TYR A 231 -7.78 11.14 -10.01
C TYR A 231 -8.74 11.15 -11.20
N ASP A 232 -8.28 10.82 -12.42
CA ASP A 232 -9.14 10.72 -13.60
C ASP A 232 -10.21 9.64 -13.40
N ASN A 233 -9.82 8.45 -12.91
CA ASN A 233 -10.75 7.36 -12.61
C ASN A 233 -11.78 7.76 -11.56
N ALA A 234 -11.35 8.49 -10.52
CA ALA A 234 -12.26 8.96 -9.48
C ALA A 234 -13.28 9.98 -10.02
N ARG A 235 -12.83 10.92 -10.87
CA ARG A 235 -13.70 11.93 -11.51
C ARG A 235 -14.69 11.33 -12.50
N GLN A 236 -14.32 10.21 -13.13
CA GLN A 236 -15.16 9.46 -14.08
C GLN A 236 -16.10 8.46 -13.39
N SER A 237 -16.01 8.28 -12.07
CA SER A 237 -16.89 7.38 -11.33
C SER A 237 -18.33 7.89 -11.32
N LEU A 238 -19.30 6.97 -11.38
CA LEU A 238 -20.73 7.29 -11.21
C LEU A 238 -21.03 7.91 -9.84
N GLU A 239 -20.24 7.53 -8.83
CA GLU A 239 -20.32 8.01 -7.46
C GLU A 239 -19.14 8.94 -7.14
N CYS A 240 -18.80 9.80 -8.10
CA CYS A 240 -17.75 10.82 -7.97
C CYS A 240 -18.01 11.70 -6.73
N PRO A 241 -17.01 11.89 -5.84
CA PRO A 241 -17.18 12.70 -4.65
C PRO A 241 -17.14 14.20 -4.97
N GLU A 242 -17.55 15.03 -4.02
CA GLU A 242 -17.49 16.49 -4.14
C GLU A 242 -16.04 17.01 -4.20
N GLU A 243 -15.84 18.18 -4.81
CA GLU A 243 -14.49 18.78 -5.02
C GLU A 243 -13.72 18.98 -3.71
N ASP A 244 -14.41 19.24 -2.60
CA ASP A 244 -13.77 19.41 -1.29
C ASP A 244 -13.15 18.10 -0.77
N VAL A 245 -13.64 16.94 -1.22
CA VAL A 245 -13.03 15.63 -0.93
C VAL A 245 -11.71 15.49 -1.70
N PHE A 246 -11.65 15.93 -2.95
CA PHE A 246 -10.41 15.90 -3.75
C PHE A 246 -9.31 16.83 -3.21
N LYS A 247 -9.68 17.87 -2.48
CA LYS A 247 -8.73 18.79 -1.82
C LYS A 247 -8.07 18.17 -0.59
N ASP A 248 -8.76 17.25 0.09
CA ASP A 248 -8.30 16.61 1.32
C ASP A 248 -7.88 15.16 1.07
N ASP A 249 -6.57 14.91 1.05
CA ASP A 249 -6.01 13.60 0.71
C ASP A 249 -6.53 12.47 1.63
N ASP A 250 -6.82 12.76 2.90
CA ASP A 250 -7.35 11.78 3.85
C ASP A 250 -8.81 11.44 3.60
N MET A 251 -9.61 12.45 3.22
CA MET A 251 -11.00 12.22 2.82
C MET A 251 -11.07 11.46 1.51
N PHE A 252 -10.22 11.82 0.54
CA PHE A 252 -10.15 11.14 -0.74
C PHE A 252 -9.76 9.67 -0.58
N ASP A 253 -8.75 9.38 0.24
CA ASP A 253 -8.35 8.01 0.55
C ASP A 253 -9.49 7.24 1.26
N GLY A 254 -10.19 7.89 2.19
CA GLY A 254 -11.36 7.30 2.85
C GLY A 254 -12.48 6.93 1.88
N TRP A 255 -12.75 7.77 0.89
CA TRP A 255 -13.71 7.48 -0.19
C TRP A 255 -13.25 6.30 -1.05
N MET A 256 -11.98 6.25 -1.45
CA MET A 256 -11.41 5.15 -2.24
C MET A 256 -11.52 3.81 -1.50
N ILE A 257 -11.22 3.79 -0.19
CA ILE A 257 -11.36 2.59 0.65
C ILE A 257 -12.81 2.14 0.69
N LYS A 258 -13.73 3.06 0.99
CA LYS A 258 -15.17 2.77 1.04
C LYS A 258 -15.69 2.20 -0.29
N GLN A 259 -15.31 2.82 -1.42
CA GLN A 259 -15.66 2.31 -2.74
C GLN A 259 -15.16 0.88 -2.99
N ALA A 260 -13.93 0.57 -2.58
CA ALA A 260 -13.39 -0.77 -2.71
C ALA A 260 -14.13 -1.79 -1.84
N GLU A 261 -14.56 -1.40 -0.64
CA GLU A 261 -15.37 -2.22 0.27
C GLU A 261 -16.77 -2.46 -0.30
N ASP A 262 -17.48 -1.41 -0.70
CA ASP A 262 -18.82 -1.50 -1.30
C ASP A 262 -18.82 -2.39 -2.55
N MET A 263 -17.78 -2.29 -3.38
CA MET A 263 -17.62 -3.14 -4.57
C MET A 263 -17.34 -4.62 -4.21
N LYS A 264 -16.58 -4.87 -3.13
CA LYS A 264 -16.37 -6.25 -2.63
C LYS A 264 -17.66 -6.83 -2.09
N GLU A 265 -18.46 -6.05 -1.36
CA GLU A 265 -19.76 -6.49 -0.85
C GLU A 265 -20.74 -6.81 -1.98
N LYS A 266 -20.91 -5.90 -2.95
CA LYS A 266 -21.74 -6.14 -4.14
C LYS A 266 -21.31 -7.39 -4.92
N ARG A 267 -19.99 -7.65 -5.04
CA ARG A 267 -19.48 -8.88 -5.68
C ARG A 267 -19.81 -10.14 -4.88
N LYS A 268 -19.69 -10.10 -3.55
CA LYS A 268 -20.07 -11.22 -2.68
C LYS A 268 -21.57 -11.51 -2.74
N GLU A 269 -22.40 -10.47 -2.71
CA GLU A 269 -23.86 -10.60 -2.88
C GLU A 269 -24.22 -11.23 -4.24
N ASN A 270 -23.59 -10.76 -5.31
CA ASN A 270 -23.81 -11.32 -6.65
C ASN A 270 -23.32 -12.77 -6.77
N ALA A 271 -22.18 -13.13 -6.16
CA ALA A 271 -21.67 -14.49 -6.14
C ALA A 271 -22.58 -15.44 -5.34
N ASN A 272 -23.10 -14.98 -4.19
CA ASN A 272 -24.05 -15.72 -3.39
C ASN A 272 -25.37 -15.93 -4.16
N ASN A 273 -25.87 -14.89 -4.84
CA ASN A 273 -27.08 -14.96 -5.67
C ASN A 273 -26.90 -15.82 -6.93
N SER A 274 -25.70 -15.84 -7.55
CA SER A 274 -25.42 -16.71 -8.70
C SER A 274 -25.29 -18.18 -8.29
N ASN A 275 -24.72 -18.48 -7.12
CA ASN A 275 -24.68 -19.84 -6.58
C ASN A 275 -26.08 -20.34 -6.18
N THR A 276 -27.05 -19.45 -5.93
CA THR A 276 -28.45 -19.86 -5.72
C THR A 276 -29.15 -20.28 -7.02
N ARG A 277 -28.60 -19.96 -8.20
CA ARG A 277 -29.17 -20.32 -9.51
C ARG A 277 -28.73 -21.69 -10.03
N HIS A 278 -27.80 -22.37 -9.37
CA HIS A 278 -27.50 -23.78 -9.65
C HIS A 278 -28.21 -24.67 -8.62
N ASN A 279 -29.25 -25.36 -9.09
CA ASN A 279 -30.18 -26.28 -8.42
C ASN A 279 -31.32 -25.65 -7.61
N GLU A 280 -32.53 -25.66 -8.19
CA GLU A 280 -33.81 -25.44 -7.48
C GLU A 280 -34.01 -26.38 -6.27
N ARG A 281 -33.32 -27.53 -6.23
CA ARG A 281 -33.25 -28.42 -5.06
C ARG A 281 -32.37 -27.89 -3.93
N MET A 282 -31.30 -27.15 -4.23
CA MET A 282 -30.42 -26.54 -3.22
C MET A 282 -31.05 -25.29 -2.60
N SER A 283 -31.83 -24.52 -3.37
CA SER A 283 -32.58 -23.37 -2.86
C SER A 283 -33.65 -23.72 -1.81
N ARG A 284 -34.05 -25.00 -1.69
CA ARG A 284 -35.01 -25.48 -0.68
C ARG A 284 -34.36 -26.16 0.52
N ALA A 285 -33.03 -26.36 0.50
CA ALA A 285 -32.30 -26.95 1.61
C ALA A 285 -32.10 -25.90 2.71
N GLY A 286 -32.47 -26.22 3.95
CA GLY A 286 -32.26 -25.34 5.09
C GLY A 286 -30.77 -25.11 5.41
N GLU A 287 -29.93 -26.11 5.13
CA GLU A 287 -28.47 -26.06 5.25
C GLU A 287 -27.81 -26.95 4.18
N ILE A 288 -26.64 -26.54 3.70
CA ILE A 288 -25.84 -27.28 2.72
C ILE A 288 -24.48 -27.53 3.32
N PHE A 289 -24.10 -28.81 3.45
CA PHE A 289 -22.78 -29.20 3.95
C PHE A 289 -21.85 -29.44 2.77
N TYR A 290 -20.73 -28.71 2.75
CA TYR A 290 -19.65 -28.90 1.78
C TYR A 290 -18.44 -29.49 2.50
N VAL A 291 -17.92 -30.60 1.98
CA VAL A 291 -16.68 -31.21 2.50
C VAL A 291 -15.52 -30.61 1.69
N ALA A 292 -14.73 -29.76 2.34
CA ALA A 292 -13.55 -29.14 1.74
C ALA A 292 -12.34 -30.10 1.82
N PRO A 293 -11.44 -30.09 0.81
CA PRO A 293 -10.24 -30.92 0.77
C PRO A 293 -9.14 -30.44 1.72
N ASP A 294 -9.10 -29.15 2.08
CA ASP A 294 -8.14 -28.57 3.01
C ASP A 294 -8.75 -27.49 3.92
N GLN A 295 -7.97 -27.07 4.92
CA GLN A 295 -8.40 -26.12 5.93
C GLN A 295 -8.56 -24.69 5.39
N GLN A 296 -7.83 -24.34 4.32
CA GLN A 296 -7.90 -23.02 3.72
C GLN A 296 -9.22 -22.87 2.93
N GLU A 297 -9.55 -23.85 2.09
CA GLU A 297 -10.83 -23.89 1.36
C GLU A 297 -12.02 -23.99 2.33
N ALA A 298 -11.89 -24.75 3.43
CA ALA A 298 -12.90 -24.79 4.48
C ALA A 298 -13.16 -23.43 5.12
N GLN A 299 -12.09 -22.64 5.33
CA GLN A 299 -12.18 -21.30 5.91
C GLN A 299 -12.81 -20.32 4.91
N GLU A 300 -12.46 -20.39 3.64
CA GLU A 300 -13.06 -19.58 2.58
C GLU A 300 -14.57 -19.86 2.42
N ILE A 301 -14.98 -21.13 2.44
CA ILE A 301 -16.39 -21.54 2.42
C ILE A 301 -17.12 -21.04 3.68
N PHE A 302 -16.50 -21.18 4.85
CA PHE A 302 -17.07 -20.65 6.09
C PHE A 302 -17.23 -19.13 6.01
N ASP A 303 -16.23 -18.44 5.45
CA ASP A 303 -16.21 -16.99 5.36
C ASP A 303 -17.18 -16.39 4.36
N SER A 304 -17.64 -17.20 3.40
CA SER A 304 -18.71 -16.87 2.46
C SER A 304 -20.10 -16.76 3.10
N ASN A 305 -20.28 -17.25 4.35
CA ASN A 305 -21.55 -17.14 5.07
C ASN A 305 -21.78 -15.72 5.62
N THR A 306 -23.05 -15.31 5.74
CA THR A 306 -23.42 -14.08 6.43
C THR A 306 -23.03 -14.13 7.91
N MET A 307 -22.89 -12.97 8.56
CA MET A 307 -22.54 -12.91 10.00
C MET A 307 -23.53 -13.67 10.88
N ALA A 308 -24.84 -13.60 10.57
CA ALA A 308 -25.88 -14.37 11.24
C ALA A 308 -25.72 -15.88 10.99
N GLY A 309 -25.39 -16.29 9.76
CA GLY A 309 -25.11 -17.69 9.42
C GLY A 309 -23.90 -18.25 10.16
N LYS A 310 -22.80 -17.49 10.25
CA LYS A 310 -21.60 -17.86 11.03
C LYS A 310 -21.93 -18.05 12.50
N ALA A 311 -22.71 -17.16 13.10
CA ALA A 311 -23.14 -17.27 14.49
C ALA A 311 -23.99 -18.51 14.73
N LYS A 312 -24.91 -18.83 13.80
CA LYS A 312 -25.74 -20.06 13.85
C LYS A 312 -24.87 -21.32 13.78
N ILE A 313 -23.92 -21.39 12.84
CA ILE A 313 -22.99 -22.52 12.68
C ILE A 313 -22.13 -22.70 13.94
N GLN A 314 -21.58 -21.62 14.50
CA GLN A 314 -20.77 -21.69 15.72
C GLN A 314 -21.58 -22.14 16.93
N SER A 315 -22.82 -21.66 17.09
CA SER A 315 -23.72 -22.10 18.15
C SER A 315 -24.03 -23.58 18.06
N ARG A 316 -24.38 -24.08 16.86
CA ARG A 316 -24.65 -25.49 16.61
C ARG A 316 -23.42 -26.37 16.85
N ARG A 317 -22.23 -25.96 16.38
CA ARG A 317 -20.96 -26.67 16.65
C ARG A 317 -20.68 -26.80 18.15
N LYS A 318 -20.91 -25.73 18.93
CA LYS A 318 -20.75 -25.79 20.40
C LYS A 318 -21.73 -26.77 21.04
N SER A 319 -23.00 -26.76 20.63
CA SER A 319 -24.02 -27.68 21.16
C SER A 319 -23.72 -29.15 20.85
N VAL A 320 -23.18 -29.45 19.66
CA VAL A 320 -22.77 -30.81 19.28
C VAL A 320 -21.52 -31.24 20.07
N GLN A 321 -20.52 -30.36 20.24
CA GLN A 321 -19.33 -30.65 21.03
C GLN A 321 -19.64 -30.94 22.52
N GLN A 322 -20.68 -30.31 23.06
CA GLN A 322 -21.12 -30.50 24.44
C GLN A 322 -21.96 -31.76 24.64
N ASN A 323 -22.46 -32.40 23.57
CA ASN A 323 -23.32 -33.57 23.62
C ASN A 323 -22.77 -34.69 22.70
N PRO A 324 -21.72 -35.41 23.15
CA PRO A 324 -21.05 -36.43 22.34
C PRO A 324 -21.92 -37.68 22.04
N GLU A 325 -22.98 -37.91 22.82
CA GLU A 325 -23.98 -38.97 22.55
C GLU A 325 -24.97 -38.61 21.43
N GLY A 326 -24.86 -37.41 20.88
CA GLY A 326 -25.77 -36.86 19.88
C GLY A 326 -26.79 -35.90 20.51
N ILE A 327 -27.24 -34.93 19.71
CA ILE A 327 -28.28 -33.97 20.08
C ILE A 327 -29.37 -34.00 19.00
N SER A 328 -30.63 -34.05 19.43
CA SER A 328 -31.76 -33.97 18.50
C SER A 328 -31.93 -32.54 17.96
N GLU A 329 -32.41 -32.39 16.73
CA GLU A 329 -32.48 -31.10 16.04
C GLU A 329 -33.38 -30.08 16.76
N ASP A 330 -34.49 -30.54 17.34
CA ASP A 330 -35.40 -29.73 18.16
C ASP A 330 -34.74 -29.20 19.45
N GLN A 331 -33.62 -29.80 19.84
CA GLN A 331 -32.85 -29.37 20.99
C GLN A 331 -31.81 -28.29 20.68
N LEU A 332 -31.57 -27.99 19.40
CA LEU A 332 -30.64 -26.95 18.98
C LEU A 332 -31.16 -25.56 19.38
N PRO A 333 -30.28 -24.65 19.87
CA PRO A 333 -30.68 -23.35 20.41
C PRO A 333 -31.51 -22.50 19.44
N ASP A 334 -31.16 -22.52 18.17
CA ASP A 334 -31.83 -21.75 17.11
C ASP A 334 -33.20 -22.35 16.76
N VAL A 335 -33.32 -23.68 16.72
CA VAL A 335 -34.59 -24.37 16.47
C VAL A 335 -35.56 -24.17 17.63
N LYS A 336 -35.09 -24.20 18.89
CA LYS A 336 -35.90 -23.84 20.06
C LYS A 336 -36.42 -22.41 19.99
N MET A 337 -35.59 -21.48 19.53
CA MET A 337 -35.97 -20.07 19.40
C MET A 337 -37.04 -19.89 18.31
N GLU A 338 -36.91 -20.57 17.17
CA GLU A 338 -37.93 -20.55 16.12
C GLU A 338 -39.25 -21.20 16.56
N LEU A 339 -39.20 -22.34 17.26
CA LEU A 339 -40.38 -23.00 17.80
C LEU A 339 -41.11 -22.11 18.81
N ARG A 340 -40.36 -21.41 19.69
CA ARG A 340 -40.92 -20.42 20.61
C ARG A 340 -41.56 -19.25 19.88
N LYS A 341 -40.92 -18.74 18.83
CA LYS A 341 -41.45 -17.64 18.03
C LYS A 341 -42.76 -18.03 17.33
N LYS A 342 -42.81 -19.20 16.70
CA LYS A 342 -44.02 -19.76 16.08
C LYS A 342 -45.14 -19.98 17.09
N PHE A 343 -44.80 -20.46 18.29
CA PHE A 343 -45.76 -20.63 19.38
C PHE A 343 -46.35 -19.29 19.84
N ILE A 344 -45.50 -18.27 20.02
CA ILE A 344 -45.95 -16.91 20.39
C ILE A 344 -46.83 -16.29 19.29
N GLU A 345 -46.50 -16.51 18.02
CA GLU A 345 -47.28 -16.02 16.87
C GLU A 345 -48.66 -16.71 16.79
N GLN A 346 -48.76 -18.01 17.09
CA GLN A 346 -50.04 -18.74 17.15
C GLN A 346 -50.91 -18.30 18.32
N VAL A 347 -50.32 -18.02 19.49
CA VAL A 347 -51.04 -17.55 20.68
C VAL A 347 -51.51 -16.09 20.53
N LYS A 348 -50.83 -15.27 19.71
CA LYS A 348 -51.28 -13.90 19.39
C LYS A 348 -52.30 -13.82 18.26
N GLY A 349 -52.40 -14.88 17.44
CA GLY A 349 -53.36 -14.98 16.34
C GLY A 349 -54.65 -15.74 16.68
N SER A 350 -54.77 -16.25 17.91
CA SER A 350 -55.99 -16.83 18.50
C SER A 350 -56.56 -15.87 19.54
#